data_AF-A0A4R3TTT0-F1
#
_entry.id   AF-A0A4R3TTT0-F1
#
_cell.length_a   1.000
_cell.length_b   1.000
_cell.length_c   1.000
_cell.angle_alpha   90.00
_cell.angle_beta   90.00
_cell.angle_gamma   90.00
#
_symmetry.space_group_name_H-M   'P 1'
#
loop_
_entity.id
_entity.type
_entity.pdbx_description
1 polymer ?
#
loop_
_entity_poly.entity_id
_entity_poly.type
_entity_poly.pdbx_seq_one_letter_code
_entity_poly.pdbx_strand_id
1 'polypeptide(L)'
;MGRLLNIVTPLHTATKRDYMARMNDEKIACSLKAREYEADYWDGDRRFGYGGYRFIEGRWAPVAKALIETYGLKDGSSVLDVGCGKGFLLYEMQKILPGLKVVGFDISRHGLANAHEQVKPYLFNYRAQDVYPYGDDSFDLVISLGTLHNLRLYELEAAVKEIERVGKNKYIMVEGYRTVAELHNLECWALTAESILHTSEWIWLYGKLGYTGDYEFIYFE
;
A
#
# COMPACT_ATOMS: atom_id res chain seq x y z
N MET A 1 -7.09 12.06 14.65
CA MET A 1 -6.63 10.76 14.15
C MET A 1 -7.85 9.88 14.01
N GLY A 2 -7.98 9.15 12.91
CA GLY A 2 -9.16 8.34 12.60
C GLY A 2 -9.20 7.02 13.36
N ARG A 3 -9.93 6.07 12.80
CA ARG A 3 -10.19 4.73 13.35
C ARG A 3 -9.06 3.78 12.97
N LEU A 4 -8.69 2.90 13.90
CA LEU A 4 -7.95 1.69 13.59
C LEU A 4 -8.90 0.67 12.94
N LEU A 5 -8.60 0.27 11.70
CA LEU A 5 -9.40 -0.68 10.91
C LEU A 5 -8.61 -1.98 10.65
N ASN A 6 -9.31 -3.02 10.17
CA ASN A 6 -8.76 -4.34 9.83
C ASN A 6 -9.30 -4.85 8.48
N ILE A 7 -9.31 -3.99 7.47
CA ILE A 7 -9.77 -4.25 6.11
C ILE A 7 -8.82 -5.20 5.36
N VAL A 8 -7.50 -5.01 5.47
CA VAL A 8 -6.49 -5.79 4.69
C VAL A 8 -6.00 -7.02 5.46
N THR A 9 -6.06 -6.98 6.79
CA THR A 9 -5.57 -8.02 7.70
C THR A 9 -6.03 -9.44 7.32
N PRO A 10 -7.31 -9.70 6.98
CA PRO A 10 -7.73 -11.05 6.59
C PRO A 10 -7.00 -11.59 5.35
N LEU A 11 -6.67 -10.72 4.38
CA LEU A 11 -5.91 -11.11 3.19
C LEU A 11 -4.43 -11.35 3.52
N HIS A 12 -3.87 -10.55 4.42
CA HIS A 12 -2.49 -10.68 4.88
C HIS A 12 -2.23 -11.99 5.63
N THR A 13 -3.15 -12.39 6.52
CA THR A 13 -3.02 -13.59 7.36
C THR A 13 -3.39 -14.89 6.62
N ALA A 14 -4.01 -14.79 5.44
CA ALA A 14 -4.31 -15.95 4.59
C ALA A 14 -3.05 -16.65 4.03
N THR A 15 -1.90 -15.99 4.04
CA THR A 15 -0.64 -16.53 3.50
C THR A 15 0.29 -16.99 4.62
N LYS A 16 0.71 -18.26 4.59
CA LYS A 16 1.79 -18.76 5.44
C LYS A 16 3.15 -18.31 4.90
N ARG A 17 4.04 -17.90 5.81
CA ARG A 17 5.36 -17.36 5.47
C ARG A 17 6.43 -18.12 6.26
N ASP A 18 7.53 -18.40 5.60
CA ASP A 18 8.75 -18.88 6.26
C ASP A 18 9.73 -17.71 6.35
N TYR A 19 9.71 -17.03 7.49
CA TYR A 19 10.51 -15.83 7.73
C TYR A 19 12.01 -16.14 7.74
N MET A 20 12.40 -17.24 8.38
CA MET A 20 13.82 -17.63 8.50
C MET A 20 14.39 -18.08 7.17
N ALA A 21 13.63 -18.81 6.35
CA ALA A 21 14.06 -19.15 5.00
C ALA A 21 14.32 -17.88 4.16
N ARG A 22 13.46 -16.85 4.27
CA ARG A 22 13.68 -15.57 3.58
C ARG A 22 14.96 -14.86 4.04
N MET A 23 15.25 -14.90 5.34
CA MET A 23 16.44 -14.25 5.90
C MET A 23 17.74 -14.96 5.47
N ASN A 24 17.71 -16.29 5.37
CA ASN A 24 18.87 -17.09 5.01
C ASN A 24 19.12 -17.21 3.48
N ASP A 25 18.29 -16.58 2.66
CA ASP A 25 18.33 -16.67 1.19
C ASP A 25 18.94 -15.42 0.54
N GLU A 26 20.25 -15.23 0.72
CA GLU A 26 21.03 -14.10 0.17
C GLU A 26 20.36 -12.72 0.36
N LYS A 27 19.77 -12.52 1.54
CA LYS A 27 18.85 -11.41 1.86
C LYS A 27 19.31 -10.05 1.35
N ILE A 28 20.59 -9.71 1.50
CA ILE A 28 21.13 -8.41 1.07
C ILE A 28 21.01 -8.23 -0.45
N ALA A 29 21.42 -9.23 -1.24
CA ALA A 29 21.32 -9.17 -2.69
C ALA A 29 19.85 -9.15 -3.14
N CYS A 30 19.00 -9.95 -2.50
CA CYS A 30 17.56 -9.95 -2.74
C CYS A 30 16.92 -8.60 -2.43
N SER A 31 17.29 -7.96 -1.32
CA SER A 31 16.81 -6.63 -0.93
C SER A 31 17.26 -5.54 -1.90
N LEU A 32 18.53 -5.54 -2.33
CA LEU A 32 19.02 -4.58 -3.34
C LEU A 32 18.20 -4.68 -4.62
N LYS A 33 17.92 -5.92 -5.06
CA LYS A 33 17.13 -6.16 -6.27
C LYS A 33 15.66 -5.77 -6.10
N ALA A 34 15.06 -6.09 -4.96
CA ALA A 34 13.67 -5.75 -4.64
C ALA A 34 13.42 -4.24 -4.64
N ARG A 35 14.40 -3.45 -4.18
CA ARG A 35 14.33 -1.97 -4.11
C ARG A 35 14.36 -1.28 -5.46
N GLU A 36 14.57 -2.00 -6.56
CA GLU A 36 14.33 -1.49 -7.89
C GLU A 36 12.83 -1.36 -8.18
N TYR A 37 11.97 -2.16 -7.50
CA TYR A 37 10.52 -2.24 -7.72
C TYR A 37 10.12 -2.53 -9.17
N GLU A 38 10.97 -3.18 -9.95
CA GLU A 38 10.69 -3.50 -11.36
C GLU A 38 10.35 -4.99 -11.53
N ALA A 39 10.66 -5.56 -12.71
CA ALA A 39 10.21 -6.89 -13.11
C ALA A 39 10.48 -7.99 -12.07
N ASP A 40 11.67 -8.05 -11.47
CA ASP A 40 12.01 -9.11 -10.52
C ASP A 40 11.21 -9.02 -9.21
N TYR A 41 10.93 -7.80 -8.74
CA TYR A 41 10.13 -7.59 -7.54
C TYR A 41 8.68 -8.04 -7.76
N TRP A 42 8.09 -7.74 -8.92
CA TRP A 42 6.69 -8.07 -9.20
C TRP A 42 6.51 -9.50 -9.70
N ASP A 43 7.27 -9.91 -10.71
CA ASP A 43 7.02 -11.11 -11.51
C ASP A 43 8.22 -12.07 -11.61
N GLY A 44 9.35 -11.73 -10.99
CA GLY A 44 10.51 -12.60 -10.92
C GLY A 44 10.37 -13.70 -9.88
N ASP A 45 11.52 -14.22 -9.44
CA ASP A 45 11.56 -15.23 -8.38
C ASP A 45 10.97 -14.68 -7.06
N ARG A 46 10.27 -15.54 -6.31
CA ARG A 46 9.64 -15.19 -5.04
C ARG A 46 10.63 -14.61 -4.03
N ARG A 47 11.93 -14.90 -4.13
CA ARG A 47 12.97 -14.34 -3.28
C ARG A 47 13.17 -12.82 -3.42
N PHE A 48 12.82 -12.24 -4.57
CA PHE A 48 12.98 -10.80 -4.84
C PHE A 48 11.76 -9.96 -4.50
N GLY A 49 10.61 -10.56 -4.23
CA GLY A 49 9.38 -9.81 -3.99
C GLY A 49 8.16 -10.70 -4.09
N TYR A 50 7.14 -10.27 -4.82
CA TYR A 50 5.85 -10.94 -4.91
C TYR A 50 5.88 -12.32 -5.59
N GLY A 51 6.84 -12.59 -6.48
CA GLY A 51 6.99 -13.90 -7.10
C GLY A 51 5.90 -14.24 -8.13
N GLY A 52 5.47 -13.26 -8.93
CA GLY A 52 4.37 -13.42 -9.89
C GLY A 52 3.08 -12.75 -9.45
N TYR A 53 3.10 -11.43 -9.25
CA TYR A 53 1.93 -10.65 -8.87
C TYR A 53 0.99 -10.45 -10.06
N ARG A 54 0.23 -11.48 -10.38
CA ARG A 54 -0.84 -11.42 -11.38
C ARG A 54 -2.19 -11.09 -10.75
N PHE A 55 -3.10 -10.57 -11.56
CA PHE A 55 -4.49 -10.42 -11.14
C PHE A 55 -5.08 -11.80 -10.83
N ILE A 56 -5.65 -11.94 -9.65
CA ILE A 56 -6.38 -13.14 -9.22
C ILE A 56 -7.80 -12.67 -8.91
N GLU A 57 -8.73 -13.11 -9.74
CA GLU A 57 -10.14 -12.80 -9.66
C GLU A 57 -10.69 -12.96 -8.22
N GLY A 58 -11.27 -11.90 -7.67
CA GLY A 58 -11.89 -11.92 -6.34
C GLY A 58 -10.92 -11.83 -5.17
N ARG A 59 -9.60 -11.85 -5.39
CA ARG A 59 -8.61 -11.76 -4.29
C ARG A 59 -8.72 -10.44 -3.52
N TRP A 60 -8.91 -9.33 -4.24
CA TRP A 60 -9.02 -8.00 -3.64
C TRP A 60 -10.48 -7.56 -3.44
N ALA A 61 -11.46 -8.34 -3.91
CA ALA A 61 -12.88 -8.00 -3.77
C ALA A 61 -13.35 -7.76 -2.32
N PRO A 62 -12.91 -8.53 -1.29
CA PRO A 62 -13.28 -8.25 0.10
C PRO A 62 -12.78 -6.88 0.59
N VAL A 63 -11.55 -6.51 0.23
CA VAL A 63 -10.94 -5.21 0.58
C VAL A 63 -11.67 -4.09 -0.16
N ALA A 64 -11.90 -4.26 -1.47
CA ALA A 64 -12.62 -3.29 -2.30
C ALA A 64 -14.02 -3.01 -1.76
N LYS A 65 -14.78 -4.07 -1.44
CA LYS A 65 -16.13 -3.96 -0.85
C LYS A 65 -16.10 -3.23 0.49
N ALA A 66 -15.20 -3.61 1.39
CA ALA A 66 -15.08 -2.99 2.69
C ALA A 66 -14.71 -1.50 2.60
N LEU A 67 -13.84 -1.10 1.67
CA LEU A 67 -13.53 0.32 1.42
C LEU A 67 -14.76 1.08 0.89
N ILE A 68 -15.46 0.53 -0.10
CA ILE A 68 -16.67 1.14 -0.66
C ILE A 68 -17.73 1.36 0.43
N GLU A 69 -18.00 0.34 1.25
CA GLU A 69 -19.00 0.40 2.32
C GLU A 69 -18.57 1.34 3.45
N THR A 70 -17.31 1.26 3.90
CA THR A 70 -16.80 2.05 5.03
C THR A 70 -16.85 3.55 4.78
N TYR A 71 -16.58 3.96 3.53
CA TYR A 71 -16.55 5.37 3.14
C TYR A 71 -17.79 5.83 2.37
N GLY A 72 -18.81 4.96 2.23
CA GLY A 72 -20.05 5.28 1.54
C GLY A 72 -19.83 5.73 0.09
N LEU A 73 -18.87 5.12 -0.60
CA LEU A 73 -18.54 5.47 -1.98
C LEU A 73 -19.71 5.11 -2.90
N LYS A 74 -19.95 5.97 -3.88
CA LYS A 74 -21.05 5.84 -4.85
C LYS A 74 -20.56 6.18 -6.24
N ASP A 75 -21.40 5.98 -7.25
CA ASP A 75 -21.09 6.41 -8.60
C ASP A 75 -20.74 7.91 -8.61
N GLY A 76 -19.65 8.24 -9.31
CA GLY A 76 -19.09 9.59 -9.35
C GLY A 76 -18.08 9.90 -8.25
N SER A 77 -17.98 9.08 -7.20
CA SER A 77 -16.93 9.23 -6.18
C SER A 77 -15.53 9.07 -6.77
N SER A 78 -14.53 9.75 -6.19
CA SER A 78 -13.14 9.69 -6.62
C SER A 78 -12.22 9.03 -5.59
N VAL A 79 -11.38 8.10 -6.06
CA VAL A 79 -10.37 7.39 -5.26
C VAL A 79 -8.98 7.59 -5.84
N LEU A 80 -8.02 7.94 -4.97
CA LEU A 80 -6.59 7.93 -5.27
C LEU A 80 -5.91 6.79 -4.52
N ASP A 81 -5.11 5.98 -5.22
CA ASP A 81 -4.23 4.97 -4.62
C ASP A 81 -2.75 5.38 -4.76
N VAL A 82 -2.10 5.62 -3.62
CA VAL A 82 -0.70 6.08 -3.49
C VAL A 82 0.23 4.87 -3.36
N GLY A 83 1.02 4.62 -4.40
CA GLY A 83 1.80 3.38 -4.56
C GLY A 83 0.90 2.23 -4.99
N CYS A 84 0.16 2.43 -6.09
CA CYS A 84 -0.87 1.50 -6.52
C CYS A 84 -0.32 0.17 -7.08
N GLY A 85 0.99 0.06 -7.29
CA GLY A 85 1.63 -1.06 -7.99
C GLY A 85 0.97 -1.33 -9.34
N LYS A 86 0.35 -2.51 -9.46
CA LYS A 86 -0.39 -2.93 -10.67
C LYS A 86 -1.87 -2.50 -10.70
N GLY A 87 -2.35 -1.75 -9.71
CA GLY A 87 -3.71 -1.21 -9.68
C GLY A 87 -4.84 -2.24 -9.54
N PHE A 88 -4.55 -3.46 -9.07
CA PHE A 88 -5.56 -4.52 -8.98
C PHE A 88 -6.69 -4.21 -7.99
N LEU A 89 -6.41 -3.49 -6.90
CA LEU A 89 -7.45 -3.04 -5.98
C LEU A 89 -8.38 -2.02 -6.64
N LEU A 90 -7.82 -1.02 -7.33
CA LEU A 90 -8.61 -0.04 -8.08
C LEU A 90 -9.49 -0.72 -9.13
N TYR A 91 -8.97 -1.75 -9.81
CA TYR A 91 -9.73 -2.53 -10.77
C TYR A 91 -10.91 -3.27 -10.11
N GLU A 92 -10.69 -3.94 -8.98
CA GLU A 92 -11.79 -4.58 -8.23
C GLU A 92 -12.81 -3.57 -7.72
N MET A 93 -12.38 -2.39 -7.28
CA MET A 93 -13.30 -1.33 -6.86
C MET A 93 -14.18 -0.85 -8.03
N GLN A 94 -13.61 -0.62 -9.22
CA GLN A 94 -14.39 -0.27 -10.41
C GLN A 94 -15.29 -1.42 -10.88
N LYS A 95 -14.85 -2.68 -10.71
CA LYS A 95 -15.67 -3.84 -11.05
C LYS A 95 -16.92 -3.92 -10.18
N ILE A 96 -16.79 -3.62 -8.88
CA ILE A 96 -17.91 -3.59 -7.93
C ILE A 96 -18.77 -2.34 -8.12
N LEU A 97 -18.15 -1.19 -8.40
CA LEU A 97 -18.80 0.11 -8.55
C LEU A 97 -18.34 0.80 -9.86
N PRO A 98 -18.96 0.50 -11.01
CA PRO A 98 -18.51 0.96 -12.32
C PRO A 98 -18.43 2.47 -12.52
N GLY A 99 -19.22 3.27 -11.79
CA GLY A 99 -19.16 4.73 -11.85
C GLY A 99 -18.05 5.34 -10.98
N LEU A 100 -17.24 4.54 -10.31
CA LEU A 100 -16.14 5.03 -9.48
C LEU A 100 -15.00 5.58 -10.35
N LYS A 101 -14.58 6.82 -10.06
CA LYS A 101 -13.41 7.44 -10.69
C LYS A 101 -12.18 7.02 -9.91
N VAL A 102 -11.26 6.31 -10.55
CA VAL A 102 -10.02 5.87 -9.92
C VAL A 102 -8.83 6.58 -10.53
N VAL A 103 -7.85 6.86 -9.70
CA VAL A 103 -6.53 7.36 -10.07
C VAL A 103 -5.52 6.62 -9.21
N GLY A 104 -4.36 6.31 -9.76
CA GLY A 104 -3.27 5.74 -8.97
C GLY A 104 -1.93 6.13 -9.54
N PHE A 105 -0.91 6.09 -8.69
CA PHE A 105 0.45 6.24 -9.17
C PHE A 105 1.41 5.33 -8.40
N ASP A 106 2.50 4.98 -9.07
CA ASP A 106 3.56 4.16 -8.52
C ASP A 106 4.90 4.53 -9.19
N ILE A 107 6.02 4.25 -8.51
CA ILE A 107 7.36 4.44 -9.07
C ILE A 107 7.73 3.36 -10.08
N SER A 108 7.10 2.18 -9.99
CA SER A 108 7.37 1.03 -10.82
C SER A 108 6.82 1.18 -12.24
N ARG A 109 7.71 1.28 -13.23
CA ARG A 109 7.27 1.30 -14.63
C ARG A 109 6.70 -0.05 -15.05
N HIS A 110 7.33 -1.14 -14.62
CA HIS A 110 6.86 -2.50 -14.87
C HIS A 110 5.50 -2.76 -14.23
N GLY A 111 5.29 -2.35 -12.98
CA GLY A 111 4.01 -2.49 -12.28
C GLY A 111 2.87 -1.82 -13.05
N LEU A 112 3.06 -0.55 -13.41
CA LEU A 112 2.09 0.23 -14.18
C LEU A 112 1.86 -0.35 -15.59
N ALA A 113 2.92 -0.81 -16.26
CA ALA A 113 2.81 -1.44 -17.57
C ALA A 113 1.98 -2.73 -17.55
N ASN A 114 1.98 -3.45 -16.43
CA ASN A 114 1.26 -4.71 -16.22
C ASN A 114 -0.05 -4.54 -15.42
N ALA A 115 -0.54 -3.31 -15.29
CA ALA A 115 -1.86 -3.05 -14.73
C ALA A 115 -2.99 -3.55 -15.65
N HIS A 116 -4.16 -3.77 -15.06
CA HIS A 116 -5.34 -4.18 -15.82
C HIS A 116 -5.77 -3.08 -16.81
N GLU A 117 -6.11 -3.46 -18.05
CA GLU A 117 -6.36 -2.52 -19.15
C GLU A 117 -7.42 -1.46 -18.84
N GLN A 118 -8.43 -1.82 -18.02
CA GLN A 118 -9.50 -0.89 -17.64
C GLN A 118 -9.03 0.27 -16.75
N VAL A 119 -8.06 0.03 -15.85
CA VAL A 119 -7.56 1.08 -14.93
C VAL A 119 -6.29 1.74 -15.43
N LYS A 120 -5.51 1.05 -16.26
CA LYS A 120 -4.21 1.49 -16.76
C LYS A 120 -4.18 2.94 -17.31
N PRO A 121 -5.20 3.45 -18.04
CA PRO A 121 -5.22 4.83 -18.50
C PRO A 121 -5.25 5.89 -17.38
N TYR A 122 -5.63 5.50 -16.16
CA TYR A 122 -5.72 6.37 -14.99
C TYR A 122 -4.55 6.20 -14.01
N LEU A 123 -3.56 5.37 -14.39
CA LEU A 123 -2.36 5.16 -13.61
C LEU A 123 -1.17 5.86 -14.25
N PHE A 124 -0.30 6.46 -13.43
CA PHE A 124 0.87 7.18 -13.94
C PHE A 124 2.11 6.97 -13.06
N ASN A 125 3.29 7.20 -13.65
CA ASN A 125 4.56 7.05 -12.95
C ASN A 125 4.83 8.29 -12.09
N TYR A 126 4.86 8.12 -10.77
CA TYR A 126 5.02 9.21 -9.83
C TYR A 126 5.55 8.72 -8.48
N ARG A 127 6.19 9.62 -7.73
CA ARG A 127 6.77 9.33 -6.42
C ARG A 127 5.82 9.79 -5.32
N ALA A 128 5.61 8.94 -4.30
CA ALA A 128 4.73 9.26 -3.17
C ALA A 128 5.23 10.43 -2.31
N GLN A 129 6.52 10.74 -2.34
CA GLN A 129 7.11 11.85 -1.59
C GLN A 129 7.12 13.20 -2.36
N ASP A 130 6.68 13.21 -3.61
CA ASP A 130 6.57 14.44 -4.40
C ASP A 130 5.23 15.14 -4.12
N VAL A 131 5.12 16.43 -4.42
CA VAL A 131 3.86 17.20 -4.26
C VAL A 131 2.84 16.72 -5.29
N TYR A 132 1.71 16.18 -4.83
CA TYR A 132 0.70 15.60 -5.69
C TYR A 132 0.07 16.69 -6.57
N PRO A 133 -0.17 16.41 -7.87
CA PRO A 133 -0.68 17.39 -8.83
C PRO A 133 -2.21 17.61 -8.69
N TYR A 134 -2.69 17.72 -7.45
CA TYR A 134 -4.11 17.85 -7.11
C TYR A 134 -4.30 18.94 -6.05
N GLY A 135 -5.47 19.59 -6.09
CA GLY A 135 -5.88 20.53 -5.06
C GLY A 135 -6.31 19.82 -3.77
N ASP A 136 -6.58 20.61 -2.75
CA ASP A 136 -7.07 20.12 -1.47
C ASP A 136 -8.42 19.42 -1.64
N ASP A 137 -8.66 18.34 -0.89
CA ASP A 137 -9.92 17.58 -0.91
C ASP A 137 -10.40 17.13 -2.31
N SER A 138 -9.46 16.94 -3.25
CA SER A 138 -9.77 16.51 -4.62
C SER A 138 -10.35 15.10 -4.71
N PHE A 139 -10.06 14.25 -3.72
CA PHE A 139 -10.51 12.86 -3.69
C PHE A 139 -11.48 12.59 -2.53
N ASP A 140 -12.55 11.86 -2.80
CA ASP A 140 -13.46 11.40 -1.74
C ASP A 140 -12.78 10.37 -0.82
N LEU A 141 -11.83 9.59 -1.34
CA LEU A 141 -10.97 8.70 -0.57
C LEU A 141 -9.54 8.65 -1.15
N VAL A 142 -8.54 8.79 -0.29
CA VAL A 142 -7.14 8.50 -0.63
C VAL A 142 -6.68 7.28 0.16
N ILE A 143 -6.16 6.27 -0.53
CA ILE A 143 -5.63 5.06 0.08
C ILE A 143 -4.13 4.93 -0.18
N SER A 144 -3.42 4.29 0.75
CA SER A 144 -2.06 3.80 0.52
C SER A 144 -1.86 2.49 1.27
N LEU A 145 -1.68 1.39 0.55
CA LEU A 145 -1.62 0.04 1.13
C LEU A 145 -0.23 -0.56 0.90
N GLY A 146 0.54 -0.69 1.97
CA GLY A 146 1.83 -1.37 1.92
C GLY A 146 2.93 -0.58 1.19
N THR A 147 2.74 0.71 0.97
CA THR A 147 3.70 1.59 0.29
C THR A 147 4.57 2.35 1.28
N LEU A 148 3.94 3.05 2.25
CA LEU A 148 4.64 4.12 2.99
C LEU A 148 5.79 3.62 3.89
N HIS A 149 5.73 2.41 4.44
CA HIS A 149 6.82 1.84 5.24
C HIS A 149 8.11 1.61 4.44
N ASN A 150 8.04 1.66 3.10
CA ASN A 150 9.21 1.62 2.22
C ASN A 150 9.91 2.96 2.04
N LEU A 151 9.35 4.04 2.59
CA LEU A 151 9.93 5.37 2.52
C LEU A 151 10.75 5.65 3.77
N ARG A 152 11.82 6.45 3.62
CA ARG A 152 12.51 7.03 4.77
C ARG A 152 11.60 8.02 5.47
N LEU A 153 11.81 8.27 6.77
CA LEU A 153 10.89 9.08 7.57
C LEU A 153 10.59 10.47 6.99
N TYR A 154 11.58 11.14 6.38
CA TYR A 154 11.36 12.47 5.76
C TYR A 154 10.55 12.40 4.45
N GLU A 155 10.66 11.30 3.70
CA GLU A 155 9.87 11.05 2.49
C GLU A 155 8.45 10.62 2.86
N LEU A 156 8.32 9.82 3.91
CA LEU A 156 7.07 9.41 4.49
C LEU A 156 6.29 10.62 5.02
N GLU A 157 6.96 11.54 5.70
CA GLU A 157 6.37 12.81 6.15
C GLU A 157 5.76 13.59 4.98
N ALA A 158 6.48 13.72 3.85
CA ALA A 158 5.98 14.39 2.66
C ALA A 158 4.73 13.68 2.10
N ALA A 159 4.80 12.35 1.97
CA ALA A 159 3.69 11.54 1.44
C ALA A 159 2.42 11.61 2.32
N VAL A 160 2.57 11.53 3.65
CA VAL A 160 1.44 11.60 4.59
C VAL A 160 0.79 12.97 4.55
N LYS A 161 1.57 14.05 4.45
CA LYS A 161 1.03 15.42 4.34
C LYS A 161 0.24 15.61 3.05
N GLU A 162 0.72 15.06 1.94
CA GLU A 162 0.00 15.14 0.67
C GLU A 162 -1.27 14.27 0.68
N ILE A 163 -1.22 13.05 1.25
CA ILE A 163 -2.41 12.21 1.47
C ILE A 163 -3.45 12.95 2.31
N GLU A 164 -3.02 13.60 3.41
CA GLU A 164 -3.90 14.40 4.27
C GLU A 164 -4.54 15.54 3.49
N ARG A 165 -3.75 16.26 2.68
CA ARG A 165 -4.18 17.46 1.96
C ARG A 165 -5.19 17.16 0.85
N VAL A 166 -4.95 16.14 0.03
CA VAL A 166 -5.76 15.89 -1.18
C VAL A 166 -7.03 15.06 -0.92
N GLY A 167 -7.20 14.50 0.28
CA GLY A 167 -8.25 13.53 0.59
C GLY A 167 -9.25 13.99 1.64
N LYS A 168 -10.54 13.90 1.30
CA LYS A 168 -11.63 14.09 2.28
C LYS A 168 -11.64 12.98 3.32
N ASN A 169 -11.56 11.74 2.86
CA ASN A 169 -11.30 10.55 3.67
C ASN A 169 -9.95 9.95 3.29
N LYS A 170 -9.28 9.31 4.25
CA LYS A 170 -7.96 8.72 4.02
C LYS A 170 -7.83 7.41 4.78
N TYR A 171 -7.12 6.47 4.18
CA TYR A 171 -6.85 5.16 4.76
C TYR A 171 -5.43 4.71 4.44
N ILE A 172 -4.60 4.60 5.48
CA ILE A 172 -3.20 4.17 5.36
C ILE A 172 -3.04 2.80 6.02
N MET A 173 -2.57 1.81 5.27
CA MET A 173 -2.15 0.52 5.80
C MET A 173 -0.64 0.37 5.67
N VAL A 174 0.04 0.11 6.80
CA VAL A 174 1.49 -0.11 6.87
C VAL A 174 1.84 -1.35 7.67
N GLU A 175 3.08 -1.81 7.51
CA GLU A 175 3.65 -2.88 8.33
C GLU A 175 4.07 -2.30 9.69
N GLY A 176 3.84 -3.05 10.76
CA GLY A 176 4.25 -2.68 12.10
C GLY A 176 4.52 -3.90 12.98
N TYR A 177 4.89 -3.65 14.23
CA TYR A 177 5.08 -4.69 15.24
C TYR A 177 4.61 -4.22 16.62
N ARG A 178 4.25 -5.18 17.46
CA ARG A 178 3.82 -5.02 18.86
C ARG A 178 4.72 -5.78 19.83
N THR A 179 5.42 -6.80 19.33
CA THR A 179 6.29 -7.68 20.12
C THR A 179 7.65 -7.85 19.44
N VAL A 180 8.64 -8.32 20.19
CA VAL A 180 9.98 -8.64 19.64
C VAL A 180 9.91 -9.76 18.60
N ALA A 181 8.99 -10.71 18.77
CA ALA A 181 8.79 -11.78 17.78
C ALA A 181 8.28 -11.22 16.44
N GLU A 182 7.30 -10.31 16.48
CA GLU A 182 6.78 -9.64 15.28
C GLU A 182 7.84 -8.75 14.61
N LEU A 183 8.64 -8.02 15.40
CA LEU A 183 9.77 -7.24 14.89
C LEU A 183 10.76 -8.14 14.14
N HIS A 184 11.17 -9.24 14.76
CA HIS A 184 12.11 -10.18 14.15
C HIS A 184 11.55 -10.80 12.87
N ASN A 185 10.28 -11.20 12.86
CA ASN A 185 9.63 -11.75 11.67
C ASN A 185 9.52 -10.70 10.55
N LEU A 186 9.21 -9.45 10.89
CA LEU A 186 9.15 -8.33 9.96
C LEU A 186 10.53 -8.06 9.33
N GLU A 187 11.60 -7.98 10.11
CA GLU A 187 12.97 -7.80 9.61
C GLU A 187 13.41 -8.97 8.70
N CYS A 188 13.07 -10.20 9.09
CA CYS A 188 13.33 -11.39 8.29
C CYS A 188 12.55 -11.37 6.97
N TRP A 189 11.30 -10.89 6.97
CA TRP A 189 10.43 -10.91 5.80
C TRP A 189 10.68 -9.74 4.84
N ALA A 190 10.63 -8.50 5.34
CA ALA A 190 10.64 -7.29 4.54
C ALA A 190 11.94 -7.14 3.75
N LEU A 191 11.84 -6.91 2.44
CA LEU A 191 13.01 -6.68 1.57
C LEU A 191 13.32 -5.20 1.42
N THR A 192 12.27 -4.38 1.45
CA THR A 192 12.27 -3.00 0.98
C THR A 192 11.92 -1.98 2.05
N ALA A 193 11.44 -2.41 3.22
CA ALA A 193 11.07 -1.51 4.31
C ALA A 193 12.26 -0.61 4.70
N GLU A 194 11.99 0.68 4.87
CA GLU A 194 12.92 1.70 5.36
C GLU A 194 12.46 2.21 6.75
N SER A 195 11.14 2.23 6.98
CA SER A 195 10.52 2.63 8.25
C SER A 195 9.90 1.41 8.94
N ILE A 196 10.68 0.79 9.83
CA ILE A 196 10.23 -0.33 10.70
C ILE A 196 9.94 0.26 12.08
N LEU A 197 8.66 0.45 12.40
CA LEU A 197 8.22 1.15 13.61
C LEU A 197 7.24 0.30 14.43
N HIS A 198 7.29 0.45 15.75
CA HIS A 198 6.30 -0.12 16.65
C HIS A 198 4.94 0.56 16.40
N THR A 199 3.83 -0.13 16.67
CA THR A 199 2.48 0.42 16.50
C THR A 199 2.29 1.77 17.21
N SER A 200 2.84 1.93 18.41
CA SER A 200 2.77 3.20 19.15
C SER A 200 3.58 4.32 18.50
N GLU A 201 4.69 4.00 17.84
CA GLU A 201 5.54 4.97 17.13
C GLU A 201 4.85 5.45 15.85
N TRP A 202 4.19 4.55 15.11
CA TRP A 202 3.33 4.91 13.99
C TRP A 202 2.21 5.87 14.41
N ILE A 203 1.49 5.55 15.49
CA ILE A 203 0.42 6.39 16.03
C ILE A 203 0.96 7.76 16.46
N TRP A 204 2.10 7.79 17.16
CA TRP A 204 2.75 9.04 17.55
C TRP A 204 3.15 9.87 16.33
N LEU A 205 3.71 9.23 15.29
CA LEU A 205 4.12 9.87 14.06
C LEU A 205 2.93 10.48 13.33
N TYR A 206 1.82 9.75 13.17
CA TYR A 206 0.58 10.30 12.60
C TYR A 206 0.09 11.53 13.37
N GLY A 207 0.11 11.49 14.70
CA GLY A 207 -0.22 12.64 15.53
C GLY A 207 0.71 13.83 15.30
N LYS A 208 2.02 13.60 15.14
CA LYS A 208 3.01 14.65 14.84
C LYS A 208 2.83 15.25 13.44
N LEU A 209 2.44 14.44 12.47
CA LEU A 209 2.23 14.85 11.09
C LEU A 209 0.86 15.48 10.83
N GLY A 210 -0.04 15.46 11.82
CA GLY A 210 -1.40 15.99 11.68
C GLY A 210 -2.33 15.10 10.86
N TYR A 211 -1.98 13.81 10.66
CA TYR A 211 -2.80 12.89 9.90
C TYR A 211 -4.14 12.60 10.63
N THR A 212 -5.24 12.80 9.93
CA THR A 212 -6.60 12.67 10.49
C THR A 212 -7.33 11.44 10.02
N GLY A 213 -6.84 10.75 8.99
CA GLY A 213 -7.49 9.59 8.40
C GLY A 213 -7.47 8.32 9.25
N ASP A 214 -8.18 7.31 8.75
CA ASP A 214 -8.18 5.96 9.29
C ASP A 214 -6.86 5.25 8.93
N TYR A 215 -6.53 4.23 9.70
CA TYR A 215 -5.26 3.50 9.52
C TYR A 215 -5.38 2.04 9.90
N GLU A 216 -4.44 1.24 9.42
CA GLU A 216 -4.32 -0.18 9.71
C GLU A 216 -2.85 -0.59 9.81
N PHE A 217 -2.59 -1.57 10.65
CA PHE A 217 -1.28 -2.18 10.79
C PHE A 217 -1.39 -3.68 10.52
N ILE A 218 -0.56 -4.18 9.61
CA ILE A 218 -0.39 -5.63 9.43
C ILE A 218 0.88 -6.09 10.16
N TYR A 219 0.80 -7.29 10.74
CA TYR A 219 1.83 -7.85 11.62
C TYR A 219 2.36 -9.19 11.09
N PHE A 220 3.62 -9.49 11.37
CA PHE A 220 4.24 -10.75 10.98
C PHE A 220 4.29 -11.68 12.18
N GLU A 221 3.21 -12.45 12.37
CA GLU A 221 3.02 -13.38 13.49
C GLU A 221 3.63 -14.77 13.20
#